data_AF-A0A1X2F1E3-F1
#
_entry.id   AF-A0A1X2F1E3-F1
#
_cell.length_a   1.000
_cell.length_b   1.000
_cell.length_c   1.000
_cell.angle_alpha   90.00
_cell.angle_beta   90.00
_cell.angle_gamma   90.00
#
_symmetry.space_group_name_H-M   'P 1'
#
loop_
_entity.id
_entity.type
_entity.pdbx_description
1 polymer ?
#
loop_
_entity_poly.entity_id
_entity_poly.type
_entity_poly.pdbx_seq_one_letter_code
_entity_poly.pdbx_strand_id
1 'polypeptide(L)'
;MAAKSKTGKDTETVELTEADTELTDSKTDTGAGAATKQPQHSFLSRLYTGTGAFEVVGRRKLWFGISGAIMAIAILSIIIRGFTFGIDFKGGTTVSMPAQGGASTVEVHQVEEVFAKTLGKSPESVVAVGKGSSATVQIRSETLSNEQTEKLRNALFDAFQPKGDDGKPSKSAISDAAVSETWGGQITKKAVIALVVFLALVAVYITVRYERYMTISALAAMVFDITVTAGVYSLVGFEVTPATVIGLLTILGFSIYDTVIVFDKVEENTNGFQHTTRRTFAEEANLAVNQTFMRSINTSLISVLPVLALMVVAVWLLGVGTLKDLALVQLIGIIVGTYSSIFFATPLLVSMRERTELVRTHTRRVLKRRSSGSSASSAAAKADAGKADPEEATEDTRAAATAPAKAAGEPATTNKPGPGARPVRPTGTRRPTGKRNVGKR
;
A
#
# COMPACT_ATOMS: atom_id res chain seq x y z
N MET A 1 -54.51 56.17 -15.28
CA MET A 1 -53.22 56.75 -14.87
C MET A 1 -52.51 55.67 -14.03
N ALA A 2 -51.36 55.10 -14.41
CA ALA A 2 -50.03 55.68 -14.69
C ALA A 2 -49.22 55.93 -13.38
N ALA A 3 -47.97 55.45 -13.20
CA ALA A 3 -47.16 54.56 -14.06
C ALA A 3 -45.90 53.94 -13.37
N LYS A 4 -45.38 52.85 -13.98
CA LYS A 4 -43.95 52.45 -14.18
C LYS A 4 -43.04 51.89 -13.05
N SER A 5 -42.12 51.01 -13.52
CA SER A 5 -40.74 50.75 -13.02
C SER A 5 -40.57 49.82 -11.79
N LYS A 6 -39.64 48.85 -11.72
CA LYS A 6 -38.61 48.28 -12.65
C LYS A 6 -38.11 46.89 -12.14
N THR A 7 -37.33 46.16 -12.96
CA THR A 7 -36.31 45.10 -12.67
C THR A 7 -36.22 44.45 -11.26
N GLY A 8 -36.02 43.14 -11.07
CA GLY A 8 -35.52 42.09 -11.96
C GLY A 8 -34.06 41.72 -11.66
N LYS A 9 -33.79 40.52 -11.10
CA LYS A 9 -32.44 39.92 -10.98
C LYS A 9 -32.46 38.40 -10.71
N ASP A 10 -31.99 37.65 -11.70
CA ASP A 10 -31.08 36.48 -11.69
C ASP A 10 -30.88 35.63 -10.42
N THR A 11 -30.77 34.31 -10.61
CA THR A 11 -30.17 33.35 -9.66
C THR A 11 -29.37 32.33 -10.48
N GLU A 12 -28.07 32.23 -10.22
CA GLU A 12 -27.18 31.33 -10.96
C GLU A 12 -27.22 29.90 -10.42
N THR A 13 -27.38 28.92 -11.32
CA THR A 13 -27.08 27.51 -11.07
C THR A 13 -25.97 27.09 -12.02
N VAL A 14 -24.76 26.88 -11.49
CA VAL A 14 -23.60 26.48 -12.31
C VAL A 14 -23.61 24.97 -12.49
N GLU A 15 -24.03 24.54 -13.67
CA GLU A 15 -23.91 23.17 -14.16
C GLU A 15 -22.59 23.03 -14.94
N LEU A 16 -21.73 22.10 -14.53
CA LEU A 16 -20.42 21.89 -15.19
C LEU A 16 -20.53 20.76 -16.22
N THR A 17 -20.41 21.15 -17.48
CA THR A 17 -20.64 20.30 -18.66
C THR A 17 -19.63 19.16 -18.79
N GLU A 18 -20.10 18.00 -19.22
CA GLU A 18 -19.22 16.93 -19.71
C GLU A 18 -18.54 17.35 -21.02
N ALA A 19 -17.25 17.04 -21.17
CA ALA A 19 -16.43 17.43 -22.32
C ALA A 19 -16.17 16.24 -23.25
N ASP A 20 -17.15 15.92 -24.09
CA ASP A 20 -16.93 14.99 -25.21
C ASP A 20 -15.80 15.49 -26.11
N THR A 21 -14.89 14.59 -26.45
CA THR A 21 -13.79 14.86 -27.41
C THR A 21 -13.91 13.89 -28.56
N GLU A 22 -14.77 14.22 -29.53
CA GLU A 22 -14.75 13.56 -30.84
C GLU A 22 -13.38 13.79 -31.50
N LEU A 23 -12.74 12.71 -31.93
CA LEU A 23 -11.60 12.76 -32.84
C LEU A 23 -12.01 12.12 -34.17
N THR A 24 -11.79 12.86 -35.25
CA THR A 24 -12.41 12.64 -36.56
C THR A 24 -11.87 11.42 -37.30
N ASP A 25 -12.78 10.65 -37.91
CA ASP A 25 -12.46 9.56 -38.83
C ASP A 25 -12.42 10.08 -40.29
N SER A 26 -11.31 9.85 -40.99
CA SER A 26 -11.11 10.31 -42.37
C SER A 26 -10.21 9.41 -43.25
N LYS A 27 -10.63 8.14 -43.36
CA LYS A 27 -10.81 7.42 -44.64
C LYS A 27 -9.60 6.90 -45.48
N THR A 28 -9.73 5.61 -45.83
CA THR A 28 -9.33 4.88 -47.08
C THR A 28 -7.88 4.40 -47.35
N ASP A 29 -7.78 3.08 -47.57
CA ASP A 29 -6.92 2.29 -48.49
C ASP A 29 -5.37 2.48 -48.48
N THR A 30 -4.54 1.44 -48.33
CA THR A 30 -4.56 0.15 -49.06
C THR A 30 -3.74 -0.95 -48.35
N GLY A 31 -4.04 -2.23 -48.66
CA GLY A 31 -3.01 -3.26 -48.89
C GLY A 31 -2.49 -4.13 -47.72
N ALA A 32 -2.34 -5.44 -48.04
CA ALA A 32 -1.58 -6.48 -47.31
C ALA A 32 -2.03 -6.88 -45.88
N GLY A 33 -1.95 -8.19 -45.60
CA GLY A 33 -2.39 -8.77 -44.32
C GLY A 33 -1.37 -8.59 -43.19
N ALA A 34 -1.61 -7.66 -42.28
CA ALA A 34 -0.91 -7.57 -41.00
C ALA A 34 -1.70 -8.30 -39.90
N ALA A 35 -1.02 -9.14 -39.10
CA ALA A 35 -1.66 -9.82 -37.98
C ALA A 35 -2.17 -8.81 -36.94
N THR A 36 -3.40 -8.99 -36.46
CA THR A 36 -4.07 -8.10 -35.51
C THR A 36 -3.40 -8.11 -34.13
N LYS A 37 -2.34 -7.31 -33.99
CA LYS A 37 -1.80 -6.91 -32.69
C LYS A 37 -2.94 -6.25 -31.90
N GLN A 38 -3.35 -6.89 -30.80
CA GLN A 38 -4.33 -6.31 -29.87
C GLN A 38 -3.84 -4.92 -29.42
N PRO A 39 -4.74 -3.94 -29.26
CA PRO A 39 -4.35 -2.57 -28.89
C PRO A 39 -3.57 -2.60 -27.59
N GLN A 40 -2.35 -2.07 -27.61
CA GLN A 40 -1.51 -1.99 -26.42
C GLN A 40 -2.03 -0.88 -25.51
N HIS A 41 -3.03 -1.19 -24.68
CA HIS A 41 -3.54 -0.29 -23.64
C HIS A 41 -2.37 0.34 -22.88
N SER A 42 -2.40 1.67 -22.76
CA SER A 42 -1.38 2.46 -22.06
C SER A 42 -1.22 2.00 -20.60
N PHE A 43 -0.04 2.21 -20.02
CA PHE A 43 0.25 1.84 -18.63
C PHE A 43 -0.80 2.38 -17.64
N LEU A 44 -1.23 3.63 -17.81
CA LEU A 44 -2.31 4.25 -17.02
C LEU A 44 -3.66 3.54 -17.20
N SER A 45 -3.98 3.08 -18.42
CA SER A 45 -5.19 2.31 -18.69
C SER A 45 -5.14 0.92 -18.05
N ARG A 46 -3.97 0.25 -18.01
CA ARG A 46 -3.80 -1.04 -17.33
C ARG A 46 -3.84 -0.93 -15.80
N LEU A 47 -3.32 0.18 -15.25
CA LEU A 47 -3.47 0.54 -13.84
C LEU A 47 -4.96 0.71 -13.49
N TYR A 48 -5.66 1.57 -14.22
CA TYR A 48 -7.06 1.90 -13.93
C TYR A 48 -8.02 0.72 -14.12
N THR A 49 -7.79 -0.13 -15.12
CA THR A 49 -8.58 -1.36 -15.36
C THR A 49 -8.15 -2.56 -14.52
N GLY A 50 -7.05 -2.46 -13.75
CA GLY A 50 -6.49 -3.57 -12.97
C GLY A 50 -5.99 -4.76 -13.80
N THR A 51 -5.74 -4.58 -15.10
CA THR A 51 -5.44 -5.66 -16.07
C THR A 51 -3.97 -6.08 -16.12
N GLY A 52 -3.26 -6.04 -14.99
CA GLY A 52 -1.88 -6.52 -14.86
C GLY A 52 -0.81 -5.47 -15.18
N ALA A 53 -0.81 -4.36 -14.43
CA ALA A 53 0.28 -3.39 -14.43
C ALA A 53 1.52 -3.85 -13.62
N PHE A 54 1.32 -4.68 -12.58
CA PHE A 54 2.38 -5.11 -11.66
C PHE A 54 2.43 -6.62 -11.43
N GLU A 55 3.66 -7.14 -11.26
CA GLU A 55 3.94 -8.54 -10.94
C GLU A 55 4.46 -8.67 -9.49
N VAL A 56 3.63 -8.29 -8.51
CA VAL A 56 3.99 -8.28 -7.09
C VAL A 56 4.26 -9.70 -6.58
N VAL A 57 3.38 -10.65 -6.86
CA VAL A 57 3.49 -12.03 -6.35
C VAL A 57 4.63 -12.80 -7.04
N GLY A 58 4.83 -12.61 -8.35
CA GLY A 58 5.96 -13.21 -9.07
C GLY A 58 7.31 -12.72 -8.53
N ARG A 59 7.41 -11.42 -8.23
CA ARG A 59 8.63 -10.79 -7.67
C ARG A 59 8.74 -10.88 -6.15
N ARG A 60 7.94 -11.71 -5.47
CA ARG A 60 7.91 -11.85 -4.00
C ARG A 60 9.26 -11.99 -3.29
N LYS A 61 10.27 -12.60 -3.92
CA LYS A 61 11.64 -12.68 -3.36
C LYS A 61 12.28 -11.30 -3.16
N LEU A 62 12.08 -10.40 -4.12
CA LEU A 62 12.55 -9.01 -4.03
C LEU A 62 11.80 -8.26 -2.93
N TRP A 63 10.47 -8.41 -2.89
CA TRP A 63 9.65 -7.75 -1.86
C TRP A 63 9.98 -8.23 -0.45
N PHE A 64 10.11 -9.55 -0.21
CA PHE A 64 10.59 -10.06 1.07
C PHE A 64 12.02 -9.61 1.41
N GLY A 65 12.89 -9.39 0.42
CA GLY A 65 14.21 -8.79 0.64
C GLY A 65 14.09 -7.35 1.14
N ILE A 66 13.24 -6.53 0.51
CA ILE A 66 13.00 -5.14 0.92
C ILE A 66 12.31 -5.07 2.29
N SER A 67 11.21 -5.80 2.50
CA SER A 67 10.52 -5.85 3.81
C SER A 67 11.44 -6.39 4.90
N GLY A 68 12.25 -7.41 4.61
CA GLY A 68 13.24 -7.96 5.53
C GLY A 68 14.33 -6.95 5.91
N ALA A 69 14.81 -6.16 4.95
CA ALA A 69 15.78 -5.09 5.21
C ALA A 69 15.17 -3.94 6.05
N ILE A 70 13.96 -3.49 5.71
CA ILE A 70 13.22 -2.45 6.48
C ILE A 70 12.99 -2.93 7.91
N MET A 71 12.52 -4.17 8.09
CA MET A 71 12.33 -4.81 9.40
C MET A 71 13.64 -4.93 10.19
N ALA A 72 14.74 -5.33 9.54
CA ALA A 72 16.04 -5.44 10.19
C ALA A 72 16.57 -4.06 10.65
N ILE A 73 16.43 -3.01 9.84
CA ILE A 73 16.79 -1.64 10.20
C ILE A 73 15.93 -1.13 11.37
N ALA A 74 14.62 -1.39 11.32
CA ALA A 74 13.69 -1.02 12.39
C ALA A 74 14.05 -1.68 13.73
N ILE A 75 14.25 -3.01 13.75
CA ILE A 75 14.65 -3.75 14.96
C ILE A 75 16.03 -3.30 15.46
N LEU A 76 17.01 -3.15 14.56
CA LEU A 76 18.37 -2.75 14.93
C LEU A 76 18.39 -1.35 15.56
N SER A 77 17.58 -0.42 15.04
CA SER A 77 17.40 0.90 15.67
C SER A 77 16.82 0.79 17.07
N ILE A 78 15.73 0.03 17.25
CA ILE A 78 15.07 -0.14 18.55
C ILE A 78 16.04 -0.71 19.59
N ILE A 79 16.93 -1.63 19.18
CA ILE A 79 17.94 -2.23 20.07
C ILE A 79 19.10 -1.28 20.38
N ILE A 80 19.61 -0.53 19.40
CA ILE A 80 20.80 0.34 19.59
C ILE A 80 20.44 1.70 20.20
N ARG A 81 19.35 2.33 19.74
CA ARG A 81 18.97 3.71 20.10
C ARG A 81 17.79 3.79 21.08
N GLY A 82 16.99 2.73 21.20
CA GLY A 82 15.82 2.71 22.08
C GLY A 82 14.71 3.68 21.63
N PHE A 83 13.92 4.16 22.59
CA PHE A 83 12.81 5.10 22.37
C PHE A 83 12.96 6.35 23.24
N THR A 84 12.71 7.52 22.64
CA THR A 84 12.58 8.79 23.35
C THR A 84 11.16 8.91 23.91
N PHE A 85 10.89 8.35 25.09
CA PHE A 85 9.60 8.55 25.76
C PHE A 85 9.45 9.98 26.27
N GLY A 86 8.27 10.58 26.06
CA GLY A 86 7.95 11.91 26.55
C GLY A 86 7.59 11.98 28.04
N ILE A 87 7.46 13.21 28.56
CA ILE A 87 7.08 13.46 29.96
C ILE A 87 5.73 12.83 30.33
N ASP A 88 4.85 12.63 29.35
CA ASP A 88 3.59 11.91 29.54
C ASP A 88 3.75 10.48 30.08
N PHE A 89 4.86 9.79 29.78
CA PHE A 89 5.12 8.43 30.25
C PHE A 89 6.11 8.39 31.43
N LYS A 90 7.13 9.26 31.42
CA LYS A 90 8.16 9.33 32.46
C LYS A 90 7.75 10.14 33.70
N GLY A 91 6.81 11.08 33.56
CA GLY A 91 6.77 12.28 34.41
C GLY A 91 7.82 13.31 33.96
N GLY A 92 7.79 14.50 34.56
CA GLY A 92 8.77 15.57 34.33
C GLY A 92 8.16 16.89 33.88
N THR A 93 9.03 17.83 33.51
CA THR A 93 8.64 19.14 32.98
C THR A 93 9.24 19.34 31.58
N THR A 94 8.42 19.80 30.65
CA THR A 94 8.83 20.30 29.33
C THR A 94 8.71 21.81 29.31
N VAL A 95 9.72 22.48 28.78
CA VAL A 95 9.68 23.92 28.45
C VAL A 95 9.99 24.08 26.96
N SER A 96 9.21 24.89 26.25
CA SER A 96 9.33 25.09 24.81
C SER A 96 9.34 26.58 24.48
N MET A 97 10.22 27.00 23.57
CA MET A 97 10.29 28.38 23.08
C MET A 97 10.69 28.44 21.61
N PRO A 98 10.34 29.50 20.86
CA PRO A 98 10.89 29.78 19.54
C PRO A 98 12.42 29.78 19.53
N ALA A 99 13.03 29.10 18.54
CA ALA A 99 14.47 29.07 18.32
C ALA A 99 15.00 30.35 17.64
N GLN A 100 14.13 31.33 17.39
CA GLN A 100 14.50 32.68 16.96
C GLN A 100 14.20 33.68 18.07
N GLY A 101 15.27 34.24 18.63
CA GLY A 101 15.23 35.24 19.69
C GLY A 101 16.34 36.26 19.48
N GLY A 102 16.10 37.51 19.85
CA GLY A 102 17.04 38.61 19.57
C GLY A 102 17.44 38.70 18.09
N ALA A 103 18.74 38.53 17.81
CA ALA A 103 19.38 38.72 16.49
C ALA A 103 20.01 37.45 15.88
N SER A 104 19.90 36.28 16.52
CA SER A 104 20.51 35.02 16.06
C SER A 104 19.59 33.82 16.28
N THR A 105 19.91 32.68 15.64
CA THR A 105 19.32 31.39 16.01
C THR A 105 19.81 31.00 17.40
N VAL A 106 18.93 30.42 18.22
CA VAL A 106 19.26 29.88 19.54
C VAL A 106 19.92 28.51 19.38
N GLU A 107 21.17 28.36 19.83
CA GLU A 107 21.91 27.09 19.76
C GLU A 107 21.61 26.19 20.96
N VAL A 108 21.48 24.88 20.71
CA VAL A 108 21.07 23.88 21.72
C VAL A 108 21.96 23.92 22.97
N HIS A 109 23.28 23.97 22.80
CA HIS A 109 24.26 24.05 23.89
C HIS A 109 24.07 25.29 24.78
N GLN A 110 23.68 26.44 24.20
CA GLN A 110 23.45 27.66 24.98
C GLN A 110 22.26 27.49 25.91
N VAL A 111 21.22 26.78 25.46
CA VAL A 111 20.01 26.49 26.25
C VAL A 111 20.32 25.49 27.36
N GLU A 112 21.14 24.48 27.08
CA GLU A 112 21.65 23.55 28.10
C GLU A 112 22.48 24.27 29.17
N GLU A 113 23.36 25.20 28.77
CA GLU A 113 24.16 26.01 29.70
C GLU A 113 23.28 26.93 30.56
N VAL A 114 22.31 27.64 29.96
CA VAL A 114 21.37 28.50 30.70
C VAL A 114 20.51 27.69 31.67
N PHE A 115 20.03 26.50 31.27
CA PHE A 115 19.31 25.59 32.16
C PHE A 115 20.19 25.16 33.34
N ALA A 116 21.40 24.64 33.06
CA ALA A 116 22.32 24.14 34.08
C ALA A 116 22.75 25.22 35.08
N LYS A 117 23.01 26.44 34.58
CA LYS A 117 23.37 27.60 35.39
C LYS A 117 22.21 28.11 36.27
N THR A 118 20.96 27.94 35.83
CA THR A 118 19.77 28.42 36.54
C THR A 118 19.27 27.42 37.60
N LEU A 119 19.42 26.11 37.34
CA LEU A 119 18.82 25.06 38.17
C LEU A 119 19.84 24.14 38.88
N GLY A 120 21.14 24.28 38.58
CA GLY A 120 22.20 23.46 39.19
C GLY A 120 22.23 21.99 38.74
N LYS A 121 21.47 21.65 37.70
CA LYS A 121 21.36 20.32 37.09
C LYS A 121 21.31 20.46 35.57
N SER A 122 21.86 19.50 34.83
CA SER A 122 21.62 19.39 33.38
C SER A 122 20.16 19.02 33.08
N PRO A 123 19.60 19.41 31.92
CA PRO A 123 18.33 18.89 31.43
C PRO A 123 18.48 17.41 31.02
N GLU A 124 17.37 16.67 30.89
CA GLU A 124 17.39 15.29 30.37
C GLU A 124 17.61 15.27 28.85
N SER A 125 17.05 16.26 28.15
CA SER A 125 17.28 16.47 26.72
C SER A 125 16.92 17.89 26.31
N VAL A 126 17.72 18.51 25.43
CA VAL A 126 17.30 19.69 24.66
C VAL A 126 17.33 19.33 23.17
N VAL A 127 16.25 19.67 22.45
CA VAL A 127 16.13 19.38 21.02
C VAL A 127 15.59 20.58 20.25
N ALA A 128 16.24 20.90 19.13
CA ALA A 128 15.70 21.84 18.15
C ALA A 128 14.71 21.11 17.23
N VAL A 129 13.53 21.69 17.03
CA VAL A 129 12.39 21.10 16.30
C VAL A 129 11.94 22.07 15.21
N GLY A 130 11.77 21.57 13.98
CA GLY A 130 11.43 22.42 12.83
C GLY A 130 12.66 23.03 12.13
N LYS A 131 12.43 23.98 11.23
CA LYS A 131 13.48 24.71 10.46
C LYS A 131 12.96 26.11 10.09
N GLY A 132 13.85 27.10 10.03
CA GLY A 132 13.49 28.47 9.66
C GLY A 132 12.83 29.24 10.81
N SER A 133 11.85 30.09 10.49
CA SER A 133 11.16 30.96 11.47
C SER A 133 10.24 30.23 12.44
N SER A 134 9.71 29.07 12.06
CA SER A 134 8.87 28.21 12.93
C SER A 134 9.68 27.15 13.70
N ALA A 135 11.01 27.26 13.73
CA ALA A 135 11.82 26.39 14.58
C ALA A 135 11.61 26.72 16.07
N THR A 136 11.52 25.70 16.92
CA THR A 136 11.44 25.80 18.38
C THR A 136 12.56 25.01 19.05
N VAL A 137 12.92 25.38 20.27
CA VAL A 137 13.77 24.56 21.16
C VAL A 137 12.87 24.01 22.27
N GLN A 138 12.86 22.68 22.40
CA GLN A 138 12.14 21.95 23.44
C GLN A 138 13.15 21.37 24.44
N ILE A 139 13.00 21.76 25.70
CA ILE A 139 13.77 21.32 26.86
C ILE A 139 12.92 20.31 27.64
N ARG A 140 13.49 19.19 28.06
CA ARG A 140 12.87 18.27 29.04
C ARG A 140 13.76 18.09 30.26
N SER A 141 13.14 17.95 31.43
CA SER A 141 13.81 17.67 32.69
C SER A 141 12.96 16.82 33.62
N GLU A 142 13.57 16.40 34.73
CA GLU A 142 12.84 16.05 35.96
C GLU A 142 11.78 17.11 36.31
N THR A 143 10.80 16.72 37.13
CA THR A 143 9.68 17.58 37.55
C THR A 143 10.19 18.82 38.28
N LEU A 144 9.98 20.00 37.70
CA LEU A 144 10.30 21.29 38.31
C LEU A 144 9.15 21.79 39.18
N SER A 145 9.46 22.45 40.30
CA SER A 145 8.47 23.24 41.04
C SER A 145 8.09 24.50 40.26
N ASN A 146 6.93 25.10 40.53
CA ASN A 146 6.49 26.34 39.88
C ASN A 146 7.56 27.44 39.97
N GLU A 147 8.23 27.59 41.12
CA GLU A 147 9.33 28.54 41.29
C GLU A 147 10.53 28.23 40.40
N GLN A 148 10.88 26.96 40.20
CA GLN A 148 11.97 26.55 39.32
C GLN A 148 11.62 26.80 37.87
N THR A 149 10.37 26.50 37.46
CA THR A 149 9.85 26.79 36.12
C THR A 149 9.81 28.29 35.84
N GLU A 150 9.41 29.12 36.81
CA GLU A 150 9.47 30.59 36.67
C GLU A 150 10.90 31.12 36.62
N LYS A 151 11.81 30.64 37.48
CA LYS A 151 13.24 30.99 37.43
C LYS A 151 13.85 30.64 36.07
N LEU A 152 13.53 29.46 35.52
CA LEU A 152 13.95 29.01 34.19
C LEU A 152 13.32 29.86 33.06
N ARG A 153 12.01 30.11 33.08
CA ARG A 153 11.33 30.98 32.10
C ARG A 153 11.93 32.39 32.08
N ASN A 154 12.27 32.93 33.24
CA ASN A 154 12.95 34.22 33.35
C ASN A 154 14.37 34.17 32.74
N ALA A 155 15.21 33.22 33.15
CA ALA A 155 16.57 33.09 32.62
C ALA A 155 16.63 32.85 31.10
N LEU A 156 15.72 32.03 30.56
CA LEU A 156 15.59 31.79 29.12
C LEU A 156 15.14 33.05 28.37
N PHE A 157 14.22 33.83 28.94
CA PHE A 157 13.80 35.11 28.34
C PHE A 157 14.94 36.14 28.37
N ASP A 158 15.62 36.28 29.50
CA ASP A 158 16.68 37.26 29.68
C ASP A 158 17.91 36.93 28.80
N ALA A 159 18.19 35.65 28.56
CA ALA A 159 19.27 35.18 27.68
C ALA A 159 18.95 35.23 26.18
N PHE A 160 17.73 34.83 25.77
CA PHE A 160 17.41 34.59 24.35
C PHE A 160 16.38 35.55 23.75
N GLN A 161 15.56 36.22 24.57
CA GLN A 161 14.49 37.13 24.10
C GLN A 161 13.62 36.52 22.98
N PRO A 162 13.00 35.35 23.20
CA PRO A 162 12.18 34.66 22.20
C PRO A 162 10.96 35.50 21.81
N LYS A 163 10.69 35.54 20.49
CA LYS A 163 9.64 36.40 19.92
C LYS A 163 8.27 35.73 20.00
N GLY A 164 7.26 36.47 20.43
CA GLY A 164 5.85 36.07 20.33
C GLY A 164 5.28 36.30 18.93
N ASP A 165 3.99 36.01 18.76
CA ASP A 165 3.27 36.11 17.47
C ASP A 165 3.23 37.54 16.89
N ASP A 166 3.46 38.56 17.74
CA ASP A 166 3.57 39.96 17.34
C ASP A 166 5.00 40.37 16.91
N GLY A 167 5.93 39.41 16.84
CA GLY A 167 7.32 39.60 16.46
C GLY A 167 8.22 40.20 17.55
N LYS A 168 7.70 40.51 18.74
CA LYS A 168 8.46 41.13 19.83
C LYS A 168 8.87 40.11 20.89
N PRO A 169 9.97 40.32 21.64
CA PRO A 169 10.31 39.49 22.79
C PRO A 169 9.17 39.39 23.79
N SER A 170 8.73 38.18 24.13
CA SER A 170 7.65 37.96 25.10
C SER A 170 7.90 36.74 26.00
N LYS A 171 7.70 36.88 27.31
CA LYS A 171 7.75 35.75 28.26
C LYS A 171 6.64 34.72 27.99
N SER A 172 5.55 35.14 27.34
CA SER A 172 4.46 34.26 26.90
C SER A 172 4.82 33.39 25.69
N ALA A 173 5.89 33.71 24.96
CA ALA A 173 6.42 32.85 23.89
C ALA A 173 7.13 31.60 24.44
N ILE A 174 7.45 31.58 25.73
CA ILE A 174 7.96 30.41 26.44
C ILE A 174 6.76 29.68 27.04
N SER A 175 6.47 28.48 26.55
CA SER A 175 5.43 27.57 27.06
C SER A 175 6.03 26.54 28.01
N ASP A 176 5.27 26.11 29.01
CA ASP A 176 5.65 25.05 29.95
C ASP A 176 4.52 24.02 30.13
N ALA A 177 4.88 22.77 30.36
CA ALA A 177 3.96 21.69 30.67
C ALA A 177 4.64 20.71 31.66
N ALA A 178 3.95 20.38 32.74
CA ALA A 178 4.44 19.44 33.76
C ALA A 178 3.49 18.26 33.94
N VAL A 179 4.05 17.05 34.06
CA VAL A 179 3.32 15.79 34.26
C VAL A 179 3.88 15.07 35.48
N SER A 180 3.03 14.63 36.39
CA SER A 180 3.47 13.86 37.56
C SER A 180 3.80 12.41 37.18
N GLU A 181 4.83 11.85 37.80
CA GLU A 181 5.25 10.45 37.65
C GLU A 181 4.09 9.46 37.90
N THR A 182 3.22 9.77 38.87
CA THR A 182 2.04 8.98 39.21
C THR A 182 0.97 8.97 38.12
N TRP A 183 0.88 10.03 37.30
CA TRP A 183 0.04 10.06 36.11
C TRP A 183 0.69 9.28 34.96
N GLY A 184 1.99 9.49 34.72
CA GLY A 184 2.70 8.85 33.61
C GLY A 184 2.80 7.32 33.73
N GLY A 185 3.04 6.80 34.94
CA GLY A 185 2.98 5.36 35.20
C GLY A 185 1.59 4.76 34.92
N GLN A 186 0.51 5.49 35.23
CA GLN A 186 -0.86 5.05 34.92
C GLN A 186 -1.16 5.13 33.42
N ILE A 187 -0.72 6.19 32.73
CA ILE A 187 -0.95 6.36 31.30
C ILE A 187 -0.17 5.32 30.48
N THR A 188 1.08 5.01 30.87
CA THR A 188 1.90 3.93 30.29
C THR A 188 1.16 2.60 30.36
N LYS A 189 0.67 2.23 31.56
CA LYS A 189 -0.06 0.97 31.77
C LYS A 189 -1.35 0.90 30.95
N LYS A 190 -2.14 1.99 30.89
CA LYS A 190 -3.36 2.08 30.08
C LYS A 190 -3.08 1.96 28.58
N ALA A 191 -2.03 2.62 28.08
CA ALA A 191 -1.61 2.58 26.68
C ALA A 191 -1.20 1.16 26.22
N VAL A 192 -0.40 0.46 27.02
CA VAL A 192 -0.01 -0.94 26.74
C VAL A 192 -1.21 -1.89 26.77
N ILE A 193 -2.12 -1.74 27.75
CA ILE A 193 -3.34 -2.54 27.81
C ILE A 193 -4.23 -2.29 26.59
N ALA A 194 -4.40 -1.02 26.17
CA ALA A 194 -5.19 -0.69 24.98
C ALA A 194 -4.62 -1.32 23.70
N LEU A 195 -3.30 -1.32 23.53
CA LEU A 195 -2.64 -1.98 22.39
C LEU A 195 -2.85 -3.50 22.38
N VAL A 196 -2.68 -4.16 23.53
CA VAL A 196 -2.87 -5.62 23.64
C VAL A 196 -4.34 -6.01 23.42
N VAL A 197 -5.29 -5.26 23.99
CA VAL A 197 -6.73 -5.49 23.81
C VAL A 197 -7.15 -5.27 22.36
N PHE A 198 -6.66 -4.20 21.72
CA PHE A 198 -6.90 -3.94 20.30
C PHE A 198 -6.40 -5.09 19.42
N LEU A 199 -5.14 -5.54 19.62
CA LEU A 199 -4.57 -6.64 18.85
C LEU A 199 -5.32 -7.96 19.06
N ALA A 200 -5.78 -8.23 20.27
CA ALA A 200 -6.61 -9.41 20.57
C ALA A 200 -7.98 -9.35 19.86
N LEU A 201 -8.67 -8.21 19.91
CA LEU A 201 -9.97 -8.02 19.26
C LEU A 201 -9.86 -8.14 17.73
N VAL A 202 -8.82 -7.53 17.14
CA VAL A 202 -8.55 -7.65 15.70
C VAL A 202 -8.17 -9.09 15.32
N ALA A 203 -7.33 -9.77 16.11
CA ALA A 203 -6.99 -11.16 15.86
C ALA A 203 -8.24 -12.06 15.85
N VAL A 204 -9.16 -11.86 16.80
CA VAL A 204 -10.46 -12.55 16.82
C VAL A 204 -11.28 -12.22 15.57
N TYR A 205 -11.43 -10.94 15.21
CA TYR A 205 -12.17 -10.52 14.02
C TYR A 205 -11.65 -11.16 12.73
N ILE A 206 -10.34 -11.09 12.48
CA ILE A 206 -9.71 -11.66 11.28
C ILE A 206 -9.77 -13.20 11.31
N THR A 207 -9.72 -13.84 12.49
CA THR A 207 -9.86 -15.30 12.62
C THR A 207 -11.29 -15.78 12.32
N VAL A 208 -12.31 -14.97 12.66
CA VAL A 208 -13.72 -15.29 12.34
C VAL A 208 -14.05 -14.96 10.88
N ARG A 209 -13.42 -13.94 10.30
CA ARG A 209 -13.71 -13.44 8.94
C ARG A 209 -12.96 -14.17 7.81
N TYR A 210 -11.82 -14.80 8.06
CA TYR A 210 -10.95 -15.36 7.01
C TYR A 210 -10.41 -16.77 7.30
N GLU A 211 -9.94 -17.45 6.26
CA GLU A 211 -9.19 -18.70 6.42
C GLU A 211 -7.83 -18.49 7.10
N ARG A 212 -7.38 -19.51 7.86
CA ARG A 212 -6.17 -19.51 8.70
C ARG A 212 -4.91 -18.90 8.06
N TYR A 213 -4.68 -19.11 6.75
CA TYR A 213 -3.48 -18.59 6.08
C TYR A 213 -3.59 -17.08 5.79
N MET A 214 -4.78 -16.58 5.47
CA MET A 214 -5.06 -15.14 5.41
C MET A 214 -4.92 -14.52 6.80
N THR A 215 -5.51 -15.14 7.84
CA THR A 215 -5.37 -14.68 9.23
C THR A 215 -3.90 -14.51 9.64
N ILE A 216 -3.06 -15.53 9.45
CA ILE A 216 -1.63 -15.47 9.80
C ILE A 216 -0.90 -14.38 8.97
N SER A 217 -1.25 -14.21 7.69
CA SER A 217 -0.61 -13.23 6.82
C SER A 217 -0.97 -11.78 7.19
N ALA A 218 -2.22 -11.52 7.57
CA ALA A 218 -2.67 -10.21 8.08
C ALA A 218 -2.09 -9.89 9.47
N LEU A 219 -2.04 -10.88 10.38
CA LEU A 219 -1.38 -10.73 11.68
C LEU A 219 0.10 -10.38 11.51
N ALA A 220 0.80 -11.07 10.61
CA ALA A 220 2.20 -10.78 10.30
C ALA A 220 2.41 -9.39 9.67
N ALA A 221 1.47 -8.92 8.84
CA ALA A 221 1.50 -7.58 8.26
C ALA A 221 1.33 -6.49 9.34
N MET A 222 0.38 -6.63 10.27
CA MET A 222 0.25 -5.69 11.38
C MET A 222 1.47 -5.69 12.32
N VAL A 223 2.07 -6.85 12.59
CA VAL A 223 3.34 -6.91 13.34
C VAL A 223 4.45 -6.16 12.58
N PHE A 224 4.52 -6.31 11.26
CA PHE A 224 5.42 -5.51 10.42
C PHE A 224 5.12 -4.01 10.55
N ASP A 225 3.86 -3.59 10.47
CA ASP A 225 3.49 -2.17 10.55
C ASP A 225 3.85 -1.54 11.89
N ILE A 226 3.59 -2.23 13.00
CA ILE A 226 3.95 -1.76 14.35
C ILE A 226 5.46 -1.67 14.50
N THR A 227 6.20 -2.74 14.17
CA THR A 227 7.66 -2.76 14.36
C THR A 227 8.35 -1.75 13.45
N VAL A 228 7.89 -1.55 12.21
CA VAL A 228 8.48 -0.55 11.29
C VAL A 228 8.10 0.87 11.70
N THR A 229 6.86 1.14 12.10
CA THR A 229 6.46 2.49 12.58
C THR A 229 7.23 2.86 13.85
N ALA A 230 7.32 1.94 14.81
CA ALA A 230 8.14 2.11 16.02
C ALA A 230 9.63 2.23 15.68
N GLY A 231 10.11 1.48 14.69
CA GLY A 231 11.49 1.54 14.20
C GLY A 231 11.85 2.90 13.62
N VAL A 232 10.96 3.55 12.86
CA VAL A 232 11.16 4.92 12.36
C VAL A 232 11.19 5.93 13.51
N TYR A 233 10.32 5.77 14.51
CA TYR A 233 10.33 6.60 15.74
C TYR A 233 11.67 6.50 16.47
N SER A 234 12.17 5.28 16.69
CA SER A 234 13.50 5.04 17.25
C SER A 234 14.62 5.63 16.38
N LEU A 235 14.58 5.41 15.06
CA LEU A 235 15.66 5.74 14.13
C LEU A 235 15.89 7.23 13.99
N VAL A 236 14.81 8.03 13.99
CA VAL A 236 14.93 9.50 14.01
C VAL A 236 15.11 10.03 15.43
N GLY A 237 14.53 9.37 16.44
CA GLY A 237 14.47 9.84 17.82
C GLY A 237 13.24 10.74 18.07
N PHE A 238 12.11 10.39 17.47
CA PHE A 238 10.84 11.09 17.70
C PHE A 238 10.27 10.75 19.08
N GLU A 239 9.58 11.71 19.69
CA GLU A 239 8.99 11.56 21.02
C GLU A 239 7.80 10.60 20.98
N VAL A 240 7.83 9.57 21.82
CA VAL A 240 6.72 8.63 22.01
C VAL A 240 5.84 9.19 23.14
N THR A 241 4.65 9.66 22.80
CA THR A 241 3.62 10.21 23.70
C THR A 241 2.31 9.39 23.62
N PRO A 242 1.34 9.53 24.54
CA PRO A 242 0.03 8.90 24.43
C PRO A 242 -0.70 9.24 23.11
N ALA A 243 -0.49 10.45 22.57
CA ALA A 243 -0.99 10.82 21.25
C ALA A 243 -0.42 9.92 20.14
N THR A 244 0.87 9.56 20.21
CA THR A 244 1.46 8.60 19.25
C THR A 244 0.85 7.20 19.37
N VAL A 245 0.47 6.75 20.57
CA VAL A 245 -0.18 5.44 20.74
C VAL A 245 -1.62 5.46 20.20
N ILE A 246 -2.35 6.56 20.39
CA ILE A 246 -3.69 6.75 19.80
C ILE A 246 -3.59 6.77 18.26
N GLY A 247 -2.60 7.47 17.70
CA GLY A 247 -2.34 7.47 16.26
C GLY A 247 -1.91 6.10 15.72
N LEU A 248 -1.10 5.34 16.47
CA LEU A 248 -0.70 3.98 16.13
C LEU A 248 -1.92 3.02 16.11
N LEU A 249 -2.80 3.10 17.11
CA LEU A 249 -4.06 2.36 17.12
C LEU A 249 -4.95 2.73 15.91
N THR A 250 -4.95 4.01 15.53
CA THR A 250 -5.71 4.52 14.37
C THR A 250 -5.20 3.94 13.05
N ILE A 251 -3.88 3.95 12.80
CA ILE A 251 -3.32 3.41 11.55
C ILE A 251 -3.40 1.90 11.44
N LEU A 252 -3.47 1.17 12.56
CA LEU A 252 -3.71 -0.27 12.49
C LEU A 252 -5.12 -0.56 11.99
N GLY A 253 -6.13 0.21 12.44
CA GLY A 253 -7.47 0.19 11.85
C GLY A 253 -7.46 0.40 10.33
N PHE A 254 -6.63 1.32 9.84
CA PHE A 254 -6.45 1.58 8.41
C PHE A 254 -5.76 0.42 7.67
N SER A 255 -4.64 -0.11 8.19
CA SER A 255 -3.91 -1.23 7.59
C SER A 255 -4.77 -2.50 7.50
N ILE A 256 -5.58 -2.78 8.52
CA ILE A 256 -6.55 -3.88 8.51
C ILE A 256 -7.53 -3.70 7.36
N TYR A 257 -8.08 -2.49 7.18
CA TYR A 257 -9.07 -2.20 6.13
C TYR A 257 -8.54 -2.43 4.71
N ASP A 258 -7.30 -2.00 4.43
CA ASP A 258 -6.70 -2.23 3.12
C ASP A 258 -6.32 -3.71 2.92
N THR A 259 -5.77 -4.37 3.96
CA THR A 259 -5.48 -5.81 3.94
C THR A 259 -6.76 -6.64 3.71
N VAL A 260 -7.88 -6.25 4.34
CA VAL A 260 -9.23 -6.82 4.15
C VAL A 260 -9.67 -6.69 2.68
N ILE A 261 -9.55 -5.51 2.07
CA ILE A 261 -9.92 -5.29 0.66
C ILE A 261 -9.10 -6.16 -0.30
N VAL A 262 -7.78 -6.25 -0.09
CA VAL A 262 -6.91 -7.08 -0.93
C VAL A 262 -7.25 -8.56 -0.74
N PHE A 263 -7.44 -9.02 0.50
CA PHE A 263 -7.73 -10.43 0.78
C PHE A 263 -9.12 -10.87 0.34
N ASP A 264 -10.14 -10.01 0.41
CA ASP A 264 -11.47 -10.26 -0.18
C ASP A 264 -11.36 -10.48 -1.69
N LYS A 265 -10.56 -9.66 -2.39
CA LYS A 265 -10.34 -9.85 -3.83
C LYS A 265 -9.51 -11.10 -4.15
N VAL A 266 -8.57 -11.49 -3.28
CA VAL A 266 -7.84 -12.77 -3.39
C VAL A 266 -8.80 -13.95 -3.15
N GLU A 267 -9.69 -13.88 -2.18
CA GLU A 267 -10.72 -14.90 -1.92
C GLU A 267 -11.66 -15.05 -3.11
N GLU A 268 -12.18 -13.94 -3.63
CA GLU A 268 -13.05 -13.91 -4.81
C GLU A 268 -12.36 -14.51 -6.06
N ASN A 269 -11.15 -14.05 -6.40
CA ASN A 269 -10.42 -14.50 -7.58
C ASN A 269 -9.89 -15.94 -7.45
N THR A 270 -9.70 -16.44 -6.23
CA THR A 270 -9.28 -17.83 -6.00
C THR A 270 -10.45 -18.78 -5.67
N ASN A 271 -11.68 -18.27 -5.62
CA ASN A 271 -12.87 -19.10 -5.49
C ASN A 271 -12.99 -20.07 -6.67
N GLY A 272 -13.25 -21.35 -6.39
CA GLY A 272 -13.33 -22.40 -7.41
C GLY A 272 -12.03 -22.65 -8.21
N PHE A 273 -10.87 -22.07 -7.84
CA PHE A 273 -9.64 -22.14 -8.66
C PHE A 273 -9.23 -23.57 -9.04
N GLN A 274 -9.54 -24.54 -8.17
CA GLN A 274 -9.28 -25.97 -8.36
C GLN A 274 -9.87 -26.57 -9.64
N HIS A 275 -10.94 -25.98 -10.18
CA HIS A 275 -11.66 -26.44 -11.37
C HIS A 275 -11.14 -25.81 -12.67
N THR A 276 -10.47 -24.66 -12.60
CA THR A 276 -9.79 -24.05 -13.75
C THR A 276 -8.33 -24.50 -13.81
N THR A 277 -7.78 -24.60 -15.02
CA THR A 277 -6.33 -24.78 -15.23
C THR A 277 -5.74 -23.67 -16.11
N ARG A 278 -6.40 -22.51 -16.18
CA ARG A 278 -5.94 -21.37 -17.00
C ARG A 278 -4.84 -20.58 -16.28
N ARG A 279 -4.99 -20.41 -14.96
CA ARG A 279 -4.07 -19.71 -14.05
C ARG A 279 -3.83 -20.54 -12.79
N THR A 280 -2.77 -20.19 -12.08
CA THR A 280 -2.35 -20.70 -10.75
C THR A 280 -2.89 -19.80 -9.64
N PHE A 281 -2.91 -20.30 -8.39
CA PHE A 281 -3.28 -19.50 -7.22
C PHE A 281 -2.47 -18.19 -7.11
N ALA A 282 -1.17 -18.23 -7.44
CA ALA A 282 -0.29 -17.07 -7.42
C ALA A 282 -0.66 -16.00 -8.47
N GLU A 283 -1.11 -16.42 -9.65
CA GLU A 283 -1.52 -15.50 -10.73
C GLU A 283 -2.88 -14.85 -10.45
N GLU A 284 -3.84 -15.58 -9.88
CA GLU A 284 -5.15 -15.01 -9.48
C GLU A 284 -5.01 -14.08 -8.26
N ALA A 285 -4.11 -14.40 -7.32
CA ALA A 285 -3.74 -13.49 -6.23
C ALA A 285 -3.02 -12.23 -6.74
N ASN A 286 -2.15 -12.36 -7.77
CA ASN A 286 -1.53 -11.20 -8.41
C ASN A 286 -2.56 -10.35 -9.16
N LEU A 287 -3.57 -10.97 -9.79
CA LEU A 287 -4.70 -10.26 -10.40
C LEU A 287 -5.48 -9.46 -9.35
N ALA A 288 -5.76 -10.07 -8.19
CA ALA A 288 -6.48 -9.41 -7.10
C ALA A 288 -5.76 -8.13 -6.67
N VAL A 289 -4.45 -8.21 -6.42
CA VAL A 289 -3.62 -7.04 -6.09
C VAL A 289 -3.69 -5.96 -7.16
N ASN A 290 -3.69 -6.31 -8.46
CA ASN A 290 -3.81 -5.31 -9.53
C ASN A 290 -5.20 -4.67 -9.58
N GLN A 291 -6.26 -5.42 -9.29
CA GLN A 291 -7.64 -4.93 -9.28
C GLN A 291 -7.95 -4.05 -8.06
N THR A 292 -7.25 -4.24 -6.94
CA THR A 292 -7.40 -3.38 -5.76
C THR A 292 -6.40 -2.22 -5.73
N PHE A 293 -5.25 -2.31 -6.42
CA PHE A 293 -4.15 -1.34 -6.34
C PHE A 293 -4.60 0.14 -6.40
N MET A 294 -5.36 0.52 -7.42
CA MET A 294 -5.83 1.91 -7.57
C MET A 294 -6.83 2.32 -6.48
N ARG A 295 -7.58 1.38 -5.90
CA ARG A 295 -8.44 1.65 -4.73
C ARG A 295 -7.58 1.89 -3.49
N SER A 296 -6.63 0.99 -3.20
CA SER A 296 -5.70 1.11 -2.06
C SER A 296 -4.90 2.42 -2.09
N ILE A 297 -4.38 2.80 -3.27
CA ILE A 297 -3.69 4.08 -3.48
C ILE A 297 -4.62 5.28 -3.31
N ASN A 298 -5.83 5.26 -3.86
CA ASN A 298 -6.76 6.38 -3.70
C ASN A 298 -7.21 6.53 -2.23
N THR A 299 -7.52 5.42 -1.55
CA THR A 299 -7.94 5.42 -0.14
C THR A 299 -6.80 5.87 0.80
N SER A 300 -5.55 5.47 0.54
CA SER A 300 -4.40 5.97 1.31
C SER A 300 -4.12 7.45 1.02
N LEU A 301 -4.16 7.90 -0.23
CA LEU A 301 -3.98 9.32 -0.58
C LEU A 301 -5.04 10.22 0.06
N ILE A 302 -6.32 9.83 0.00
CA ILE A 302 -7.43 10.55 0.65
C ILE A 302 -7.26 10.58 2.18
N SER A 303 -6.66 9.56 2.78
CA SER A 303 -6.38 9.52 4.22
C SER A 303 -5.14 10.33 4.62
N VAL A 304 -4.13 10.40 3.74
CA VAL A 304 -2.90 11.17 3.94
C VAL A 304 -3.15 12.68 3.82
N LEU A 305 -4.05 13.13 2.94
CA LEU A 305 -4.28 14.57 2.72
C LEU A 305 -4.72 15.34 3.98
N PRO A 306 -5.73 14.89 4.78
CA PRO A 306 -6.06 15.53 6.06
C PRO A 306 -4.91 15.46 7.09
N VAL A 307 -4.14 14.37 7.10
CA VAL A 307 -3.01 14.20 8.03
C VAL A 307 -1.86 15.16 7.67
N LEU A 308 -1.57 15.35 6.37
CA LEU A 308 -0.62 16.37 5.90
C LEU A 308 -1.11 17.78 6.19
N ALA A 309 -2.40 18.08 5.98
CA ALA A 309 -2.96 19.38 6.32
C ALA A 309 -2.84 19.66 7.82
N LEU A 310 -3.18 18.68 8.68
CA LEU A 310 -3.03 18.78 10.14
C LEU A 310 -1.56 18.93 10.53
N MET A 311 -0.63 18.20 9.90
CA MET A 311 0.81 18.33 10.14
C MET A 311 1.32 19.73 9.78
N VAL A 312 0.93 20.28 8.63
CA VAL A 312 1.32 21.64 8.21
C VAL A 312 0.75 22.68 9.17
N VAL A 313 -0.54 22.59 9.52
CA VAL A 313 -1.19 23.51 10.49
C VAL A 313 -0.53 23.43 11.87
N ALA A 314 -0.27 22.22 12.38
CA ALA A 314 0.38 22.04 13.69
C ALA A 314 1.80 22.61 13.72
N VAL A 315 2.58 22.47 12.65
CA VAL A 315 3.97 22.92 12.56
C VAL A 315 4.10 24.42 12.21
N TRP A 316 3.17 25.00 11.45
CA TRP A 316 3.26 26.41 11.00
C TRP A 316 2.38 27.39 11.76
N LEU A 317 1.22 26.99 12.28
CA LEU A 317 0.22 27.91 12.85
C LEU A 317 0.03 27.78 14.36
N LEU A 318 0.41 26.65 14.96
CA LEU A 318 0.12 26.36 16.38
C LEU A 318 1.36 26.02 17.21
N GLY A 319 2.43 25.46 16.62
CA GLY A 319 3.61 25.00 17.35
C GLY A 319 3.36 23.84 18.32
N VAL A 320 2.14 23.31 18.37
CA VAL A 320 1.70 22.30 19.35
C VAL A 320 2.27 20.92 19.00
N GLY A 321 3.23 20.46 19.81
CA GLY A 321 3.90 19.17 19.63
C GLY A 321 2.95 17.98 19.55
N THR A 322 1.92 17.92 20.41
CA THR A 322 1.00 16.76 20.48
C THR A 322 0.19 16.54 19.21
N LEU A 323 -0.20 17.60 18.50
CA LEU A 323 -0.87 17.51 17.19
C LEU A 323 0.08 17.05 16.09
N LYS A 324 1.32 17.59 16.09
CA LYS A 324 2.39 17.14 15.19
C LYS A 324 2.70 15.66 15.40
N ASP A 325 2.80 15.19 16.64
CA ASP A 325 3.16 13.81 16.97
C ASP A 325 2.07 12.82 16.55
N LEU A 326 0.79 13.20 16.70
CA LEU A 326 -0.35 12.44 16.18
C LEU A 326 -0.31 12.36 14.64
N ALA A 327 -0.07 13.50 13.96
CA ALA A 327 0.03 13.54 12.51
C ALA A 327 1.20 12.70 11.97
N LEU A 328 2.34 12.73 12.68
CA LEU A 328 3.58 12.08 12.25
C LEU A 328 3.49 10.55 12.33
N VAL A 329 2.94 9.99 13.42
CA VAL A 329 2.66 8.54 13.48
C VAL A 329 1.61 8.13 12.45
N GLN A 330 0.60 8.97 12.21
CA GLN A 330 -0.44 8.67 11.22
C GLN A 330 0.12 8.65 9.80
N LEU A 331 0.95 9.62 9.43
CA LEU A 331 1.60 9.69 8.12
C LEU A 331 2.51 8.49 7.86
N ILE A 332 3.37 8.14 8.81
CA ILE A 332 4.25 6.96 8.70
C ILE A 332 3.41 5.68 8.60
N GLY A 333 2.43 5.51 9.49
CA GLY A 333 1.62 4.30 9.56
C GLY A 333 0.77 4.04 8.32
N ILE A 334 0.20 5.09 7.70
CA ILE A 334 -0.53 4.94 6.43
C ILE A 334 0.41 4.51 5.30
N ILE A 335 1.61 5.11 5.20
CA ILE A 335 2.61 4.75 4.18
C ILE A 335 3.07 3.30 4.36
N VAL A 336 3.38 2.89 5.60
CA VAL A 336 3.85 1.54 5.94
C VAL A 336 2.75 0.49 5.72
N GLY A 337 1.51 0.75 6.17
CA GLY A 337 0.38 -0.16 5.98
C GLY A 337 -0.04 -0.34 4.52
N THR A 338 -0.05 0.74 3.72
CA THR A 338 -0.32 0.67 2.27
C THR A 338 0.78 -0.11 1.53
N TYR A 339 2.03 -0.06 2.01
CA TYR A 339 3.10 -0.90 1.50
C TYR A 339 2.93 -2.37 1.93
N SER A 340 2.59 -2.64 3.19
CA SER A 340 2.57 -4.01 3.73
C SER A 340 1.39 -4.83 3.21
N SER A 341 0.19 -4.26 3.09
CA SER A 341 -1.00 -4.93 2.50
C SER A 341 -0.73 -5.48 1.09
N ILE A 342 -0.14 -4.64 0.23
CA ILE A 342 0.14 -4.91 -1.18
C ILE A 342 1.38 -5.79 -1.34
N PHE A 343 2.52 -5.38 -0.77
CA PHE A 343 3.84 -5.95 -1.10
C PHE A 343 4.35 -6.99 -0.10
N PHE A 344 3.74 -7.12 1.09
CA PHE A 344 4.15 -8.11 2.10
C PHE A 344 3.06 -9.16 2.37
N ALA A 345 1.84 -8.74 2.73
CA ALA A 345 0.75 -9.62 3.18
C ALA A 345 0.30 -10.61 2.10
N THR A 346 0.05 -10.15 0.87
CA THR A 346 -0.38 -11.04 -0.22
C THR A 346 0.75 -11.97 -0.72
N PRO A 347 1.99 -11.51 -0.92
CA PRO A 347 3.12 -12.40 -1.17
C PRO A 347 3.36 -13.45 -0.07
N LEU A 348 3.17 -13.09 1.20
CA LEU A 348 3.25 -14.01 2.34
C LEU A 348 2.15 -15.08 2.28
N LEU A 349 0.89 -14.67 2.09
CA LEU A 349 -0.26 -15.57 1.91
C LEU A 349 0.00 -16.61 0.81
N VAL A 350 0.40 -16.17 -0.38
CA VAL A 350 0.70 -17.09 -1.49
C VAL A 350 1.87 -18.02 -1.14
N SER A 351 2.90 -17.52 -0.46
CA SER A 351 4.07 -18.29 -0.03
C SER A 351 3.79 -19.32 1.07
N MET A 352 2.71 -19.15 1.83
CA MET A 352 2.17 -20.18 2.73
C MET A 352 1.26 -21.16 1.97
N ARG A 353 0.34 -20.64 1.14
CA ARG A 353 -0.64 -21.43 0.38
C ARG A 353 0.01 -22.42 -0.57
N GLU A 354 1.07 -22.04 -1.29
CA GLU A 354 1.83 -22.93 -2.19
C GLU A 354 2.50 -24.13 -1.50
N ARG A 355 2.73 -24.06 -0.18
CA ARG A 355 3.25 -25.20 0.60
C ARG A 355 2.18 -26.26 0.85
N THR A 356 0.90 -25.87 0.79
CA THR A 356 -0.24 -26.77 0.96
C THR A 356 -0.41 -27.64 -0.28
N GLU A 357 -0.61 -28.95 -0.07
CA GLU A 357 -0.66 -29.94 -1.16
C GLU A 357 -1.70 -29.62 -2.23
N LEU A 358 -2.89 -29.15 -1.83
CA LEU A 358 -3.98 -28.75 -2.72
C LEU A 358 -3.53 -27.72 -3.77
N VAL A 359 -2.86 -26.65 -3.34
CA VAL A 359 -2.34 -25.60 -4.22
C VAL A 359 -1.16 -26.11 -5.03
N ARG A 360 -0.22 -26.82 -4.40
CA ARG A 360 0.97 -27.40 -5.06
C ARG A 360 0.57 -28.34 -6.21
N THR A 361 -0.43 -29.18 -6.00
CA THR A 361 -0.96 -30.15 -6.97
C THR A 361 -1.88 -29.48 -8.01
N HIS A 362 -2.52 -28.37 -7.70
CA HIS A 362 -3.17 -27.51 -8.70
C HIS A 362 -2.15 -26.83 -9.62
N THR A 363 -1.17 -26.11 -9.08
CA THR A 363 -0.11 -25.44 -9.84
C THR A 363 0.65 -26.40 -10.75
N ARG A 364 0.98 -27.62 -10.27
CA ARG A 364 1.55 -28.69 -11.11
C ARG A 364 0.66 -29.08 -12.30
N ARG A 365 -0.66 -29.18 -12.13
CA ARG A 365 -1.62 -29.46 -13.21
C ARG A 365 -1.70 -28.31 -14.23
N VAL A 366 -1.71 -27.05 -13.77
CA VAL A 366 -1.66 -25.86 -14.63
C VAL A 366 -0.39 -25.86 -15.49
N LEU A 367 0.78 -26.01 -14.87
CA LEU A 367 2.07 -25.97 -15.55
C LEU A 367 2.22 -27.12 -16.56
N LYS A 368 1.84 -28.36 -16.19
CA LYS A 368 1.87 -29.51 -17.12
C LYS A 368 0.96 -29.30 -18.33
N ARG A 369 -0.21 -28.68 -18.17
CA ARG A 369 -1.11 -28.36 -19.29
C ARG A 369 -0.54 -27.27 -20.21
N ARG A 370 0.14 -26.27 -19.64
CA ARG A 370 0.84 -25.23 -20.42
C ARG A 370 1.99 -25.81 -21.23
N SER A 371 2.83 -26.67 -20.63
CA SER A 371 3.95 -27.30 -21.34
C SER A 371 3.47 -28.25 -22.44
N SER A 372 2.40 -29.04 -22.21
CA SER A 372 1.82 -29.90 -23.26
C SER A 372 1.18 -29.11 -24.41
N GLY A 373 0.57 -27.96 -24.11
CA GLY A 373 0.04 -27.06 -25.14
C GLY A 373 1.15 -26.43 -25.99
N SER A 374 2.24 -26.01 -25.35
CA SER A 374 3.43 -25.50 -26.03
C SER A 374 4.11 -26.55 -26.91
N SER A 375 4.26 -27.79 -26.43
CA SER A 375 4.84 -28.87 -27.26
C SER A 375 3.95 -29.25 -28.44
N ALA A 376 2.62 -29.26 -28.27
CA ALA A 376 1.68 -29.50 -29.37
C ALA A 376 1.72 -28.37 -30.43
N SER A 377 1.80 -27.11 -30.00
CA SER A 377 1.96 -25.95 -30.90
C SER A 377 3.31 -25.98 -31.63
N SER A 378 4.40 -26.35 -30.96
CA SER A 378 5.72 -26.52 -31.57
C SER A 378 5.75 -27.67 -32.59
N ALA A 379 5.11 -28.80 -32.29
CA ALA A 379 4.97 -29.91 -33.22
C ALA A 379 4.14 -29.54 -34.45
N ALA A 380 3.03 -28.82 -34.27
CA ALA A 380 2.21 -28.32 -35.38
C ALA A 380 3.01 -27.35 -36.28
N ALA A 381 3.72 -26.37 -35.70
CA ALA A 381 4.54 -25.44 -36.46
C ALA A 381 5.67 -26.13 -37.25
N LYS A 382 6.26 -27.20 -36.71
CA LYS A 382 7.25 -28.01 -37.44
C LYS A 382 6.63 -28.87 -38.56
N ALA A 383 5.41 -29.35 -38.38
CA ALA A 383 4.69 -30.11 -39.41
C ALA A 383 4.18 -29.22 -40.56
N ASP A 384 3.95 -27.93 -40.29
CA ASP A 384 3.56 -26.92 -41.27
C ASP A 384 4.79 -26.42 -42.07
N ALA A 385 5.90 -26.15 -41.38
CA ALA A 385 7.18 -25.79 -42.00
C ALA A 385 7.80 -26.92 -42.86
N GLY A 386 7.39 -28.17 -42.65
CA GLY A 386 7.78 -29.33 -43.46
C GLY A 386 6.97 -29.53 -44.75
N LYS A 387 6.24 -28.49 -45.21
CA LYS A 387 5.34 -28.54 -46.38
C LYS A 387 5.53 -27.39 -47.39
N ALA A 388 6.67 -26.72 -47.37
CA ALA A 388 7.13 -25.98 -48.53
C ALA A 388 7.82 -26.97 -49.49
N ASP A 389 7.28 -27.15 -50.70
CA ASP A 389 7.85 -28.03 -51.72
C ASP A 389 9.16 -27.47 -52.30
N PRO A 390 10.09 -28.32 -52.77
CA PRO A 390 11.33 -27.89 -53.40
C PRO A 390 11.12 -27.58 -54.90
N GLU A 391 11.69 -26.47 -55.37
CA GLU A 391 11.76 -26.12 -56.80
C GLU A 391 13.16 -26.43 -57.38
N GLU A 392 13.26 -26.48 -58.71
CA GLU A 392 14.18 -27.34 -59.46
C GLU A 392 15.68 -26.94 -59.51
N ALA A 393 16.54 -27.95 -59.71
CA ALA A 393 17.83 -27.83 -60.39
C ALA A 393 18.25 -29.16 -61.08
N THR A 394 18.39 -29.13 -62.40
CA THR A 394 18.91 -30.18 -63.33
C THR A 394 20.44 -30.03 -63.54
N GLU A 395 21.25 -30.87 -64.21
CA GLU A 395 21.28 -32.25 -64.80
C GLU A 395 22.80 -32.58 -65.02
N ASP A 396 23.34 -33.77 -65.34
CA ASP A 396 22.99 -35.21 -65.34
C ASP A 396 24.32 -35.98 -65.17
N THR A 397 24.32 -37.21 -64.65
CA THR A 397 25.24 -38.25 -65.19
C THR A 397 24.73 -39.68 -64.97
N ARG A 398 24.76 -40.48 -66.05
CA ARG A 398 24.31 -41.90 -66.10
C ARG A 398 25.29 -42.91 -65.48
N ALA A 399 24.75 -43.99 -64.86
CA ALA A 399 25.36 -45.35 -64.91
C ALA A 399 24.39 -46.52 -64.54
N ALA A 400 23.97 -47.27 -65.57
CA ALA A 400 23.63 -48.71 -65.67
C ALA A 400 23.10 -49.59 -64.48
N ALA A 401 21.98 -50.30 -64.79
CA ALA A 401 21.60 -51.68 -64.40
C ALA A 401 21.22 -51.98 -62.91
N THR A 402 20.38 -52.97 -62.55
CA THR A 402 19.69 -54.06 -63.31
C THR A 402 18.31 -54.38 -62.67
N ALA A 403 17.39 -55.00 -63.41
CA ALA A 403 16.12 -55.58 -62.90
C ALA A 403 16.25 -57.14 -62.71
N PRO A 404 15.30 -57.89 -62.10
CA PRO A 404 13.88 -58.00 -62.53
C PRO A 404 12.82 -58.05 -61.41
N ALA A 405 11.53 -58.14 -61.80
CA ALA A 405 10.35 -57.91 -60.97
C ALA A 405 9.63 -59.17 -60.41
N LYS A 406 8.79 -58.95 -59.38
CA LYS A 406 7.51 -59.63 -59.01
C LYS A 406 6.99 -59.04 -57.68
N ALA A 407 5.69 -58.90 -57.37
CA ALA A 407 4.46 -58.90 -58.17
C ALA A 407 3.26 -58.32 -57.37
N ALA A 408 2.24 -57.79 -58.08
CA ALA A 408 0.82 -57.62 -57.72
C ALA A 408 0.40 -57.02 -56.36
N GLY A 409 -0.40 -55.93 -56.39
CA GLY A 409 -1.11 -55.39 -55.24
C GLY A 409 -1.71 -53.99 -55.47
N GLU A 410 -2.85 -53.90 -56.15
CA GLU A 410 -3.56 -52.64 -56.46
C GLU A 410 -4.70 -52.31 -55.46
N PRO A 411 -5.35 -51.12 -55.50
CA PRO A 411 -5.42 -50.29 -54.29
C PRO A 411 -6.82 -50.16 -53.65
N ALA A 412 -6.84 -49.57 -52.44
CA ALA A 412 -8.05 -49.05 -51.79
C ALA A 412 -7.98 -47.53 -51.65
N THR A 413 -9.07 -46.82 -51.95
CA THR A 413 -9.07 -45.38 -52.23
C THR A 413 -9.80 -44.53 -51.18
N THR A 414 -9.31 -43.30 -51.03
CA THR A 414 -10.06 -42.06 -50.73
C THR A 414 -11.31 -42.12 -49.83
N ASN A 415 -11.28 -41.46 -48.67
CA ASN A 415 -11.67 -40.03 -48.60
C ASN A 415 -11.52 -39.42 -47.20
N LYS A 416 -11.24 -38.12 -47.15
CA LYS A 416 -11.09 -37.32 -45.92
C LYS A 416 -11.95 -36.05 -46.05
N PRO A 417 -13.03 -35.87 -45.26
CA PRO A 417 -13.91 -34.71 -45.41
C PRO A 417 -13.19 -33.37 -45.17
N GLY A 418 -13.43 -32.40 -46.06
CA GLY A 418 -12.95 -31.02 -45.91
C GLY A 418 -13.77 -30.20 -44.89
N PRO A 419 -13.23 -29.08 -44.39
CA PRO A 419 -13.89 -28.26 -43.37
C PRO A 419 -14.96 -27.33 -43.99
N GLY A 420 -16.24 -27.49 -43.64
CA GLY A 420 -17.27 -26.58 -44.17
C GLY A 420 -18.75 -26.94 -43.96
N ALA A 421 -19.17 -27.41 -42.78
CA ALA A 421 -20.59 -27.65 -42.50
C ALA A 421 -21.01 -27.16 -41.10
N ARG A 422 -22.08 -26.36 -41.02
CA ARG A 422 -22.73 -25.99 -39.75
C ARG A 422 -23.70 -27.10 -39.33
N PRO A 423 -23.62 -27.66 -38.11
CA PRO A 423 -24.59 -28.66 -37.64
C PRO A 423 -25.94 -28.00 -37.34
N VAL A 424 -26.98 -28.37 -38.09
CA VAL A 424 -28.37 -27.99 -37.81
C VAL A 424 -28.88 -28.83 -36.63
N ARG A 425 -29.45 -28.19 -35.61
CA ARG A 425 -29.97 -28.86 -34.41
C ARG A 425 -31.46 -29.22 -34.60
N PRO A 426 -31.87 -30.50 -34.48
CA PRO A 426 -33.29 -30.86 -34.55
C PRO A 426 -34.05 -30.34 -33.33
N THR A 427 -35.30 -29.93 -33.54
CA THR A 427 -36.21 -29.34 -32.55
C THR A 427 -36.92 -30.42 -31.73
N GLY A 428 -36.42 -30.70 -30.52
CA GLY A 428 -37.04 -31.64 -29.57
C GLY A 428 -37.91 -30.93 -28.52
N THR A 429 -39.24 -30.99 -28.66
CA THR A 429 -40.19 -30.49 -27.66
C THR A 429 -40.49 -31.52 -26.57
N ARG A 430 -40.13 -31.21 -25.32
CA ARG A 430 -40.97 -31.48 -24.12
C ARG A 430 -40.36 -30.91 -22.83
N ARG A 431 -41.23 -30.34 -22.00
CA ARG A 431 -40.95 -29.81 -20.66
C ARG A 431 -41.55 -30.77 -19.63
N PRO A 432 -40.85 -31.13 -18.55
CA PRO A 432 -41.47 -31.51 -17.29
C PRO A 432 -41.36 -30.38 -16.26
N THR A 433 -42.26 -30.37 -15.27
CA THR A 433 -42.42 -29.26 -14.31
C THR A 433 -42.07 -29.65 -12.86
N GLY A 434 -41.22 -28.84 -12.24
CA GLY A 434 -41.30 -28.45 -10.82
C GLY A 434 -40.89 -29.46 -9.73
N LYS A 435 -40.12 -28.94 -8.75
CA LYS A 435 -40.49 -28.99 -7.31
C LYS A 435 -39.45 -28.25 -6.44
N ARG A 436 -39.98 -27.51 -5.45
CA ARG A 436 -39.33 -27.11 -4.17
C ARG A 436 -38.11 -26.15 -4.27
N ASN A 437 -37.80 -25.33 -3.27
CA ASN A 437 -38.47 -25.02 -2.00
C ASN A 437 -38.27 -23.52 -1.69
N VAL A 438 -39.25 -22.87 -1.07
CA VAL A 438 -39.07 -21.59 -0.36
C VAL A 438 -39.73 -21.73 1.02
N GLY A 439 -39.04 -21.29 2.07
CA GLY A 439 -39.63 -21.14 3.42
C GLY A 439 -38.77 -21.68 4.56
N LYS A 440 -38.86 -20.98 5.69
CA LYS A 440 -38.16 -21.17 6.99
C LYS A 440 -36.68 -20.75 7.03
N ARG A 441 -36.25 -19.99 8.05
CA ARG A 441 -37.05 -19.18 8.99
C ARG A 441 -36.20 -18.06 9.59
#